data_AF-A0A5C7QIB4-F1
#
_entry.id   AF-A0A5C7QIB4-F1
#
_cell.length_a   1.000
_cell.length_b   1.000
_cell.length_c   1.000
_cell.angle_alpha   90.00
_cell.angle_beta   90.00
_cell.angle_gamma   90.00
#
_symmetry.space_group_name_H-M   'P 1'
#
loop_
_entity.id
_entity.type
_entity.pdbx_description
1 polymer ?
#
loop_
_entity_poly.entity_id
_entity_poly.type
_entity_poly.pdbx_seq_one_letter_code
_entity_poly.pdbx_strand_id
1 'polypeptide(L)'
;MSGYGLSEWGLSSYGGALSLYTQSAVAVTTHSVMVTLSTGAQAESVLATGDALNPRTWEVYKTGTTTYFTVVGVQKLNPRRYRLFLLQPLGSWRVSHTVNSSTLLSAGGFLISPPRSITFWGVETGERTLMEPAGPFDLATTDNLAGGLRTNEGGGYDRVYANDLIRKMVLRRFTTMPGAYFHIPETDFGADLKVKEPVRFSSAPAMKRRLEDEIRKEPGVVDCRVSLVTSTGAVSIKARVQTIYGTDEVAISAR
;
A
#
# COMPACT_ATOMS: atom_id res chain seq x y z
N MET A 1 -9.48 30.86 28.53
CA MET A 1 -8.16 31.52 28.40
C MET A 1 -7.78 31.49 26.92
N SER A 2 -7.57 32.66 26.32
CA SER A 2 -7.14 32.82 24.93
C SER A 2 -5.60 32.85 24.86
N GLY A 3 -4.99 31.94 24.11
CA GLY A 3 -3.55 31.88 23.88
C GLY A 3 -3.21 32.13 22.40
N TYR A 4 -2.12 32.86 22.15
CA TYR A 4 -1.59 33.14 20.81
C TYR A 4 -0.89 31.89 20.23
N GLY A 5 -0.82 31.77 18.90
CA GLY A 5 0.19 30.92 18.22
C GLY A 5 -0.08 29.43 18.07
N LEU A 6 -1.34 28.98 18.13
CA LEU A 6 -1.73 27.55 18.22
C LEU A 6 -1.79 26.79 16.88
N SER A 7 -1.08 27.24 15.85
CA SER A 7 -0.98 26.55 14.56
C SER A 7 0.46 26.21 14.25
N GLU A 8 0.67 25.23 13.37
CA GLU A 8 1.98 24.73 12.89
C GLU A 8 2.97 25.85 12.52
N TRP A 9 2.47 27.03 12.11
CA TRP A 9 3.27 28.20 11.74
C TRP A 9 2.97 29.45 12.58
N GLY A 10 2.12 29.36 13.60
CA GLY A 10 1.72 30.52 14.42
C GLY A 10 0.89 31.59 13.69
N LEU A 11 0.40 31.30 12.48
CA LEU A 11 -0.22 32.27 11.56
C LEU A 11 -1.76 32.15 11.45
N SER A 12 -2.42 31.26 12.19
CA SER A 12 -3.88 31.12 12.11
C SER A 12 -4.63 32.28 12.79
N SER A 13 -5.70 32.75 12.15
CA SER A 13 -6.61 33.77 12.66
C SER A 13 -7.45 33.29 13.87
N TYR A 14 -8.02 34.26 14.60
CA TYR A 14 -8.83 34.09 15.80
C TYR A 14 -9.85 32.94 15.70
N GLY A 15 -9.77 32.02 16.65
CA GLY A 15 -10.80 31.01 16.91
C GLY A 15 -10.60 30.43 18.30
N GLY A 16 -11.67 30.31 19.10
CA GLY A 16 -11.58 29.70 20.42
C GLY A 16 -10.96 28.31 20.33
N ALA A 17 -10.20 27.90 21.35
CA ALA A 17 -9.67 26.54 21.46
C ALA A 17 -10.87 25.58 21.49
N LEU A 18 -11.21 25.05 20.32
CA LEU A 18 -12.32 24.13 20.17
C LEU A 18 -11.92 22.83 20.86
N SER A 19 -12.75 22.39 21.80
CA SER A 19 -12.49 21.20 22.60
C SER A 19 -12.22 20.00 21.69
N LEU A 20 -11.04 19.41 21.82
CA LEU A 20 -10.70 18.19 21.11
C LEU A 20 -11.39 17.01 21.80
N TYR A 21 -12.14 16.23 21.04
CA TYR A 21 -12.72 14.96 21.50
C TYR A 21 -12.84 14.00 20.32
N THR A 22 -12.97 12.71 20.62
CA THR A 22 -13.14 11.67 19.61
C THR A 22 -14.58 11.67 19.12
N GLN A 23 -14.81 12.00 17.85
CA GLN A 23 -16.15 12.16 17.27
C GLN A 23 -16.70 10.87 16.69
N SER A 24 -15.87 10.09 15.98
CA SER A 24 -16.27 8.79 15.44
C SER A 24 -15.05 7.91 15.17
N ALA A 25 -15.26 6.59 15.16
CA ALA A 25 -14.31 5.63 14.63
C ALA A 25 -15.04 4.62 13.75
N VAL A 26 -14.39 4.19 12.67
CA VAL A 26 -14.92 3.18 11.73
C VAL A 26 -13.78 2.30 11.26
N ALA A 27 -13.95 0.99 11.35
CA ALA A 27 -13.01 0.04 10.77
C ALA A 27 -13.06 0.12 9.23
N VAL A 28 -11.91 0.31 8.58
CA VAL A 28 -11.78 0.43 7.12
C VAL A 28 -11.37 -0.90 6.50
N THR A 29 -10.45 -1.58 7.17
CA THR A 29 -10.01 -2.93 6.83
C THR A 29 -9.91 -3.74 8.13
N THR A 30 -9.60 -5.03 8.04
CA THR A 30 -9.32 -5.85 9.23
C THR A 30 -8.13 -5.33 10.05
N HIS A 31 -7.21 -4.57 9.46
CA HIS A 31 -6.01 -4.06 10.12
C HIS A 31 -5.97 -2.53 10.20
N SER A 32 -7.08 -1.83 9.93
CA SER A 32 -7.07 -0.37 10.00
C SER A 32 -8.38 0.23 10.47
N VAL A 33 -8.26 1.30 11.26
CA VAL A 33 -9.37 2.06 11.82
C VAL A 33 -9.22 3.52 11.43
N MET A 34 -10.30 4.08 10.91
CA MET A 34 -10.43 5.52 10.68
C MET A 34 -10.96 6.18 11.94
N VAL A 35 -10.27 7.19 12.45
CA VAL A 35 -10.71 8.00 13.58
C VAL A 35 -10.97 9.42 13.09
N THR A 36 -12.13 9.97 13.46
CA THR A 36 -12.48 11.37 13.24
C THR A 36 -12.54 12.09 14.57
N LEU A 37 -11.85 13.21 14.66
CA LEU A 37 -11.82 14.11 15.81
C LEU A 37 -12.71 15.34 15.56
N SER A 38 -13.16 15.97 16.63
CA SER A 38 -13.95 17.21 16.54
C SER A 38 -13.19 18.34 15.82
N THR A 39 -11.89 18.45 16.11
CA THR A 39 -10.99 19.52 15.67
C THR A 39 -9.62 18.95 15.28
N GLY A 40 -8.72 19.80 14.81
CA GLY A 40 -7.37 19.37 14.45
C GLY A 40 -6.55 18.99 15.68
N ALA A 41 -5.87 17.85 15.64
CA ALA A 41 -4.89 17.45 16.64
C ALA A 41 -3.48 17.83 16.22
N GLN A 42 -2.58 17.95 17.20
CA GLN A 42 -1.14 18.08 16.93
C GLN A 42 -0.68 16.84 16.15
N ALA A 43 0.00 17.05 15.03
CA ALA A 43 0.27 16.00 14.04
C ALA A 43 1.58 16.28 13.28
N GLU A 44 2.67 16.48 14.02
CA GLU A 44 3.97 16.94 13.52
C GLU A 44 5.04 15.84 13.58
N SER A 45 5.02 15.01 14.62
CA SER A 45 6.07 14.02 14.88
C SER A 45 5.50 12.67 15.28
N VAL A 46 6.05 11.62 14.69
CA VAL A 46 5.74 10.21 15.01
C VAL A 46 6.29 9.77 16.38
N LEU A 47 7.12 10.60 17.03
CA LEU A 47 7.75 10.29 18.32
C LEU A 47 7.31 11.20 19.46
N ALA A 48 6.75 12.38 19.15
CA ALA A 48 6.34 13.34 20.17
C ALA A 48 5.18 12.80 21.00
N THR A 49 5.26 12.98 22.32
CA THR A 49 4.22 12.53 23.24
C THR A 49 2.94 13.34 23.02
N GLY A 50 1.80 12.65 22.89
CA GLY A 50 0.50 13.28 22.68
C GLY A 50 0.25 13.75 21.25
N ASP A 51 1.20 13.55 20.35
CA ASP A 51 1.02 13.80 18.92
C ASP A 51 0.14 12.71 18.29
N ALA A 52 -0.77 13.11 17.42
CA ALA A 52 -1.68 12.22 16.71
C ALA A 52 -0.95 11.25 15.77
N LEU A 53 0.25 11.60 15.28
CA LEU A 53 1.04 10.71 14.43
C LEU A 53 1.79 9.64 15.23
N ASN A 54 1.96 9.84 16.53
CA ASN A 54 2.62 8.87 17.39
C ASN A 54 1.68 7.69 17.68
N PRO A 55 2.04 6.44 17.30
CA PRO A 55 1.20 5.27 17.55
C PRO A 55 0.90 5.05 19.04
N ARG A 56 1.80 5.46 19.94
CA ARG A 56 1.64 5.32 21.40
C ARG A 56 0.59 6.26 21.99
N THR A 57 0.15 7.27 21.25
CA THR A 57 -0.93 8.16 21.66
C THR A 57 -2.29 7.46 21.58
N TRP A 58 -2.38 6.38 20.79
CA TRP A 58 -3.63 5.68 20.52
C TRP A 58 -3.66 4.31 21.17
N GLU A 59 -4.79 3.98 21.76
CA GLU A 59 -5.08 2.67 22.29
C GLU A 59 -6.29 2.10 21.56
N VAL A 60 -6.19 0.86 21.10
CA VAL A 60 -7.32 0.13 20.53
C VAL A 60 -7.46 -1.17 21.29
N TYR A 61 -8.67 -1.47 21.76
CA TYR A 61 -8.95 -2.71 22.48
C TYR A 61 -10.35 -3.22 22.12
N LYS A 62 -10.58 -4.51 22.32
CA LYS A 62 -11.90 -5.11 22.12
C LYS A 62 -12.80 -4.73 23.29
N THR A 63 -13.97 -4.18 22.99
CA THR A 63 -14.88 -3.62 24.00
C THR A 63 -15.32 -4.71 24.98
N GLY A 64 -15.26 -4.42 26.28
CA GLY A 64 -15.63 -5.37 27.34
C GLY A 64 -14.60 -6.47 27.62
N THR A 65 -13.38 -6.38 27.07
CA THR A 65 -12.29 -7.34 27.31
C THR A 65 -10.97 -6.63 27.58
N THR A 66 -9.96 -7.39 28.02
CA THR A 66 -8.57 -6.92 28.20
C THR A 66 -7.70 -7.17 26.96
N THR A 67 -8.30 -7.44 25.80
CA THR A 67 -7.57 -7.68 24.55
C THR A 67 -7.22 -6.37 23.87
N TYR A 68 -5.93 -6.05 23.84
CA TYR A 68 -5.39 -4.85 23.20
C TYR A 68 -4.85 -5.15 21.79
N PHE A 69 -4.98 -4.16 20.92
CA PHE A 69 -4.45 -4.16 19.56
C PHE A 69 -3.29 -3.17 19.52
N THR A 70 -2.16 -3.62 19.01
CA THR A 70 -0.95 -2.82 18.87
C THR A 70 -1.12 -1.90 17.66
N VAL A 71 -1.14 -0.59 17.90
CA VAL A 71 -1.08 0.41 16.82
C VAL A 71 0.37 0.51 16.34
N VAL A 72 0.61 0.19 15.07
CA VAL A 72 1.96 0.16 14.47
C VAL A 72 2.29 1.48 13.77
N GLY A 73 1.27 2.14 13.23
CA GLY A 73 1.44 3.38 12.46
C GLY A 73 0.17 4.19 12.42
N VAL A 74 0.34 5.49 12.19
CA VAL A 74 -0.77 6.43 12.03
C VAL A 74 -0.53 7.29 10.79
N GLN A 75 -1.54 7.37 9.93
CA GLN A 75 -1.52 8.22 8.75
C GLN A 75 -2.54 9.35 8.93
N LYS A 76 -2.06 10.60 8.86
CA LYS A 76 -2.92 11.79 8.74
C LYS A 76 -3.53 11.84 7.34
N LEU A 77 -4.85 11.86 7.26
CA LEU A 77 -5.56 12.00 5.99
C LEU A 77 -6.00 13.44 5.79
N ASN A 78 -6.69 13.98 6.80
CA ASN A 78 -7.10 15.38 6.89
C ASN A 78 -6.78 15.90 8.30
N PRO A 79 -6.83 17.22 8.57
CA PRO A 79 -6.54 17.75 9.90
C PRO A 79 -7.33 17.11 11.05
N ARG A 80 -8.53 16.58 10.77
CA ARG A 80 -9.41 15.94 11.75
C ARG A 80 -9.49 14.42 11.63
N ARG A 81 -8.87 13.81 10.61
CA ARG A 81 -9.04 12.39 10.30
C ARG A 81 -7.70 11.68 10.22
N TYR A 82 -7.61 10.59 10.97
CA TYR A 82 -6.40 9.79 11.11
C TYR A 82 -6.75 8.32 10.88
N ARG A 83 -5.89 7.62 10.13
CA ARG A 83 -5.99 6.18 9.93
C ARG A 83 -4.95 5.50 10.81
N LEU A 84 -5.41 4.67 11.74
CA LEU A 84 -4.60 3.83 12.60
C LEU A 84 -4.39 2.48 11.92
N PHE A 85 -3.15 2.01 11.85
CA PHE A 85 -2.80 0.67 11.39
C PHE A 85 -2.51 -0.23 12.59
N LEU A 86 -3.18 -1.38 12.62
CA LEU A 86 -3.12 -2.34 13.71
C LEU A 86 -2.30 -3.55 13.30
N LEU A 87 -1.55 -4.11 14.25
CA LEU A 87 -0.80 -5.36 14.04
C LEU A 87 -1.73 -6.57 13.98
N GLN A 88 -2.71 -6.62 14.88
CA GLN A 88 -3.68 -7.71 14.98
C GLN A 88 -4.94 -7.39 14.16
N PRO A 89 -5.57 -8.40 13.53
CA PRO A 89 -6.82 -8.22 12.81
C PRO A 89 -7.97 -7.97 13.79
N LEU A 90 -8.78 -6.95 13.51
CA LEU A 90 -10.06 -6.69 14.15
C LEU A 90 -10.99 -7.90 14.01
N GLY A 91 -11.86 -8.08 15.00
CA GLY A 91 -12.92 -9.09 14.94
C GLY A 91 -13.96 -8.82 13.85
N SER A 92 -14.87 -9.79 13.67
CA SER A 92 -16.04 -9.67 12.78
C SER A 92 -16.91 -8.44 13.12
N TRP A 93 -17.81 -8.05 12.21
CA TRP A 93 -18.75 -6.95 12.38
C TRP A 93 -19.62 -7.06 13.64
N ARG A 94 -19.81 -8.27 14.19
CA ARG A 94 -20.54 -8.51 15.45
C ARG A 94 -19.74 -8.15 16.70
N VAL A 95 -18.43 -7.93 16.56
CA VAL A 95 -17.53 -7.62 17.68
C VAL A 95 -17.29 -6.11 17.70
N SER A 96 -17.58 -5.50 18.85
CA SER A 96 -17.27 -4.10 19.11
C SER A 96 -15.84 -3.94 19.61
N HIS A 97 -15.23 -2.84 19.18
CA HIS A 97 -13.89 -2.42 19.54
C HIS A 97 -13.96 -0.95 19.98
N THR A 98 -13.04 -0.54 20.83
CA THR A 98 -12.98 0.82 21.34
C THR A 98 -11.63 1.42 20.99
N VAL A 99 -11.65 2.59 20.33
CA VAL A 99 -10.47 3.46 20.24
C VAL A 99 -10.50 4.39 21.42
N ASN A 100 -9.36 4.54 22.10
CA ASN A 100 -9.16 5.47 23.20
C ASN A 100 -7.89 6.30 22.96
N SER A 101 -7.90 7.53 23.46
CA SER A 101 -6.67 8.28 23.67
C SER A 101 -6.77 9.15 24.93
N SER A 102 -5.78 9.03 25.80
CA SER A 102 -5.69 9.79 27.05
C SER A 102 -4.68 10.95 26.96
N THR A 103 -3.75 10.88 26.02
CA THR A 103 -2.60 11.79 25.90
C THR A 103 -2.69 12.73 24.69
N LEU A 104 -3.64 12.53 23.78
CA LEU A 104 -3.76 13.29 22.55
C LEU A 104 -3.92 14.80 22.80
N LEU A 105 -3.13 15.59 22.07
CA LEU A 105 -3.14 17.04 22.12
C LEU A 105 -3.85 17.61 20.89
N SER A 106 -4.65 18.66 21.13
CA SER A 106 -5.16 19.53 20.06
C SER A 106 -4.01 20.24 19.35
N ALA A 107 -4.27 20.78 18.16
CA ALA A 107 -3.29 21.62 17.45
C ALA A 107 -2.78 22.78 18.34
N GLY A 108 -3.57 23.21 19.32
CA GLY A 108 -3.20 24.22 20.30
C GLY A 108 -2.62 23.71 21.61
N GLY A 109 -2.19 22.45 21.69
CA GLY A 109 -1.51 21.90 22.87
C GLY A 109 -2.43 21.57 24.06
N PHE A 110 -3.75 21.75 23.94
CA PHE A 110 -4.71 21.31 24.96
C PHE A 110 -4.99 19.81 24.87
N LEU A 111 -5.06 19.15 26.03
CA LEU A 111 -5.37 17.72 26.14
C LEU A 111 -6.80 17.40 25.67
N ILE A 112 -6.97 16.21 25.10
CA ILE A 112 -8.28 15.66 24.73
C ILE A 112 -9.28 15.65 25.90
N SER A 113 -10.45 16.20 25.62
CA SER A 113 -11.61 16.24 26.51
C SER A 113 -12.55 15.04 26.25
N PRO A 114 -13.41 14.66 27.23
CA PRO A 114 -14.45 13.67 26.99
C PRO A 114 -15.39 14.08 25.84
N PRO A 115 -15.83 13.14 24.98
CA PRO A 115 -15.50 11.71 24.97
C PRO A 115 -14.08 11.43 24.40
N ARG A 116 -13.26 10.72 25.20
CA ARG A 116 -11.90 10.32 24.82
C ARG A 116 -11.86 9.00 24.06
N SER A 117 -12.87 8.18 24.29
CA SER A 117 -13.04 6.88 23.69
C SER A 117 -14.31 6.82 22.87
N ILE A 118 -14.27 6.08 21.76
CA ILE A 118 -15.46 5.77 20.98
C ILE A 118 -15.46 4.32 20.56
N THR A 119 -16.65 3.73 20.54
CA THR A 119 -16.84 2.33 20.14
C THR A 119 -17.17 2.27 18.66
N PHE A 120 -16.64 1.26 17.99
CA PHE A 120 -16.87 0.97 16.58
C PHE A 120 -17.00 -0.54 16.37
N TRP A 121 -17.64 -0.93 15.27
CA TRP A 121 -17.79 -2.34 14.91
C TRP A 121 -16.60 -2.81 14.08
N GLY A 122 -16.26 -4.08 14.22
CA GLY A 122 -15.28 -4.75 13.37
C GLY A 122 -15.71 -4.82 11.91
N VAL A 123 -14.86 -5.41 11.07
CA VAL A 123 -15.17 -5.67 9.66
C VAL A 123 -15.07 -7.16 9.46
N GLU A 124 -16.11 -7.74 8.88
CA GLU A 124 -16.02 -9.09 8.36
C GLU A 124 -15.20 -9.02 7.07
N THR A 125 -13.99 -9.55 7.11
CA THR A 125 -13.51 -10.28 5.94
C THR A 125 -14.51 -11.39 5.77
N GLY A 126 -15.45 -11.22 4.84
CA GLY A 126 -16.08 -12.40 4.30
C GLY A 126 -14.95 -13.35 3.98
N GLU A 127 -14.93 -14.51 4.63
CA GLU A 127 -14.63 -15.69 3.86
C GLU A 127 -15.65 -15.63 2.72
N ARG A 128 -15.29 -14.93 1.65
CA ARG A 128 -15.53 -15.52 0.36
C ARG A 128 -14.78 -16.85 0.44
N THR A 129 -15.42 -17.88 1.00
CA THR A 129 -15.69 -19.02 0.14
C THR A 129 -16.03 -18.38 -1.18
N LEU A 130 -15.10 -18.44 -2.13
CA LEU A 130 -15.46 -18.28 -3.52
C LEU A 130 -16.67 -19.20 -3.65
N MET A 131 -17.87 -18.63 -3.60
CA MET A 131 -19.02 -19.32 -4.13
C MET A 131 -18.64 -19.36 -5.59
N GLU A 132 -17.94 -20.43 -5.98
CA GLU A 132 -17.90 -20.83 -7.36
C GLU A 132 -19.37 -20.77 -7.80
N PRO A 133 -19.69 -20.01 -8.85
CA PRO A 133 -21.04 -19.95 -9.35
C PRO A 133 -21.52 -21.39 -9.53
N ALA A 134 -22.63 -21.75 -8.88
CA ALA A 134 -23.25 -23.05 -9.08
C ALA A 134 -23.90 -23.06 -10.47
N GLY A 135 -23.10 -23.40 -11.48
CA GLY A 135 -23.50 -23.51 -12.87
C GLY A 135 -22.29 -23.50 -13.79
N PRO A 136 -22.31 -24.24 -14.91
CA PRO A 136 -21.22 -24.23 -15.87
C PRO A 136 -21.11 -22.82 -16.46
N PHE A 137 -20.06 -22.11 -16.07
CA PHE A 137 -19.67 -20.87 -16.73
C PHE A 137 -18.68 -21.25 -17.82
N ASP A 138 -19.15 -21.25 -19.07
CA ASP A 138 -18.28 -21.46 -20.23
C ASP A 138 -17.40 -20.22 -20.44
N LEU A 139 -16.28 -20.19 -19.72
CA LEU A 139 -15.11 -19.47 -20.18
C LEU A 139 -14.46 -20.39 -21.21
N ALA A 140 -14.78 -20.16 -22.48
CA ALA A 140 -14.11 -20.77 -23.62
C ALA A 140 -12.61 -20.85 -23.32
N THR A 141 -12.18 -22.05 -22.96
CA THR A 141 -10.80 -22.37 -22.64
C THR A 141 -10.12 -22.43 -23.98
N THR A 142 -9.56 -21.32 -24.42
CA THR A 142 -8.52 -21.36 -25.43
C THR A 142 -7.21 -21.62 -24.69
N ASP A 143 -6.38 -22.48 -25.27
CA ASP A 143 -5.14 -23.06 -24.70
C ASP A 143 -4.01 -22.04 -24.39
N ASN A 144 -4.33 -20.77 -24.13
CA ASN A 144 -3.35 -19.72 -23.91
C ASN A 144 -3.22 -19.36 -22.43
N LEU A 145 -2.02 -19.66 -21.90
CA LEU A 145 -1.56 -19.32 -20.56
C LEU A 145 -1.62 -17.81 -20.28
N ALA A 146 -2.28 -17.47 -19.17
CA ALA A 146 -2.17 -16.22 -18.39
C ALA A 146 -2.49 -14.89 -19.12
N GLY A 147 -3.72 -14.37 -18.99
CA GLY A 147 -4.13 -13.04 -19.50
C GLY A 147 -4.41 -12.02 -18.39
N GLY A 148 -4.24 -10.73 -18.70
CA GLY A 148 -4.66 -9.60 -17.84
C GLY A 148 -5.76 -8.75 -18.48
N LEU A 149 -6.67 -8.22 -17.66
CA LEU A 149 -7.80 -7.39 -18.12
C LEU A 149 -7.46 -5.89 -18.06
N ARG A 150 -7.79 -5.15 -19.12
CA ARG A 150 -7.75 -3.67 -19.21
C ARG A 150 -9.19 -3.16 -19.32
N THR A 151 -9.55 -2.01 -18.78
CA THR A 151 -10.90 -1.43 -18.97
C THR A 151 -10.97 -0.57 -20.24
N ASN A 152 -12.03 -0.71 -21.03
CA ASN A 152 -12.32 0.13 -22.19
C ASN A 152 -13.16 1.37 -21.80
N GLU A 153 -13.29 2.35 -22.70
CA GLU A 153 -14.05 3.59 -22.47
C GLU A 153 -15.56 3.36 -22.24
N GLY A 154 -16.06 2.18 -22.59
CA GLY A 154 -17.45 1.75 -22.33
C GLY A 154 -17.63 0.99 -21.01
N GLY A 155 -16.61 0.88 -20.15
CA GLY A 155 -16.70 0.17 -18.87
C GLY A 155 -16.61 -1.36 -18.96
N GLY A 156 -16.28 -1.92 -20.12
CA GLY A 156 -16.02 -3.35 -20.34
C GLY A 156 -14.54 -3.72 -20.16
N TYR A 157 -14.25 -5.01 -20.06
CA TYR A 157 -12.88 -5.53 -19.98
C TYR A 157 -12.34 -5.91 -21.37
N ASP A 158 -11.25 -5.29 -21.77
CA ASP A 158 -10.44 -5.62 -22.94
C ASP A 158 -9.31 -6.58 -22.53
N ARG A 159 -9.08 -7.61 -23.36
CA ARG A 159 -8.09 -8.65 -23.09
C ARG A 159 -6.76 -8.26 -23.72
N VAL A 160 -5.70 -8.22 -22.92
CA VAL A 160 -4.35 -7.92 -23.42
C VAL A 160 -3.68 -9.23 -23.83
N TYR A 161 -3.34 -9.36 -25.11
CA TYR A 161 -2.75 -10.56 -25.70
C TYR A 161 -1.31 -10.34 -26.17
N ALA A 162 -0.61 -11.47 -26.37
CA ALA A 162 0.68 -11.57 -27.07
C ALA A 162 1.76 -10.61 -26.54
N ASN A 163 2.31 -9.77 -27.41
CA ASN A 163 3.48 -8.93 -27.16
C ASN A 163 3.29 -7.94 -26.00
N ASP A 164 2.10 -7.36 -25.86
CA ASP A 164 1.80 -6.42 -24.77
C ASP A 164 1.70 -7.11 -23.40
N LEU A 165 1.29 -8.37 -23.38
CA LEU A 165 1.33 -9.20 -22.18
C LEU A 165 2.78 -9.52 -21.80
N ILE A 166 3.60 -9.93 -22.76
CA ILE A 166 5.02 -10.25 -22.53
C ILE A 166 5.77 -9.02 -22.01
N ARG A 167 5.51 -7.84 -22.58
CA ARG A 167 6.02 -6.57 -22.04
C ARG A 167 5.66 -6.37 -20.57
N LYS A 168 4.40 -6.61 -20.19
CA LYS A 168 3.96 -6.50 -18.79
C LYS A 168 4.64 -7.52 -17.89
N MET A 169 4.80 -8.76 -18.37
CA MET A 169 5.44 -9.83 -17.59
C MET A 169 6.93 -9.56 -17.35
N VAL A 170 7.65 -9.09 -18.37
CA VAL A 170 9.05 -8.66 -18.24
C VAL A 170 9.18 -7.52 -17.22
N LEU A 171 8.32 -6.50 -17.29
CA LEU A 171 8.31 -5.39 -16.33
C LEU A 171 8.03 -5.86 -14.89
N ARG A 172 7.13 -6.83 -14.71
CA ARG A 172 6.82 -7.41 -13.40
C ARG A 172 8.02 -8.19 -12.86
N ARG A 173 8.68 -9.02 -13.67
CA ARG A 173 9.88 -9.77 -13.23
C ARG A 173 11.01 -8.84 -12.82
N PHE A 174 11.18 -7.72 -13.51
CA PHE A 174 12.21 -6.75 -13.14
C PHE A 174 11.94 -6.07 -11.80
N THR A 175 10.70 -5.61 -11.57
CA THR A 175 10.38 -4.77 -10.42
C THR A 175 9.92 -5.53 -9.18
N THR A 176 9.49 -6.78 -9.32
CA THR A 176 8.98 -7.57 -8.20
C THR A 176 10.13 -8.12 -7.36
N MET A 177 9.97 -8.04 -6.04
CA MET A 177 10.89 -8.63 -5.07
C MET A 177 10.76 -10.18 -5.10
N PRO A 178 11.88 -10.93 -5.13
CA PRO A 178 11.88 -12.36 -4.87
C PRO A 178 11.07 -12.71 -3.61
N GLY A 179 10.13 -13.65 -3.72
CA GLY A 179 9.25 -14.04 -2.60
C GLY A 179 8.03 -13.14 -2.38
N ALA A 180 7.77 -12.15 -3.24
CA ALA A 180 6.57 -11.31 -3.12
C ALA A 180 5.25 -12.08 -3.33
N TYR A 181 5.30 -13.23 -4.00
CA TYR A 181 4.15 -14.11 -4.17
C TYR A 181 4.29 -15.33 -3.26
N PHE A 182 3.34 -15.50 -2.34
CA PHE A 182 3.35 -16.59 -1.35
C PHE A 182 3.31 -18.01 -1.97
N HIS A 183 2.82 -18.13 -3.20
CA HIS A 183 2.65 -19.41 -3.90
C HIS A 183 3.78 -19.69 -4.92
N ILE A 184 4.74 -18.78 -5.08
CA ILE A 184 5.87 -18.95 -5.99
C ILE A 184 7.15 -19.00 -5.14
N PRO A 185 8.01 -20.01 -5.32
CA PRO A 185 9.29 -20.07 -4.64
C PRO A 185 10.10 -18.79 -4.87
N GLU A 186 10.83 -18.33 -3.86
CA GLU A 186 11.60 -17.08 -3.92
C GLU A 186 12.64 -17.07 -5.05
N THR A 187 13.12 -18.24 -5.45
CA THR A 187 14.11 -18.42 -6.52
C THR A 187 13.56 -18.23 -7.93
N ASP A 188 12.24 -18.26 -8.08
CA ASP A 188 11.61 -18.50 -9.40
C ASP A 188 11.05 -17.23 -10.02
N PHE A 189 10.86 -16.16 -9.25
CA PHE A 189 10.27 -14.93 -9.74
C PHE A 189 10.80 -13.68 -9.06
N GLY A 190 11.42 -12.80 -9.85
CA GLY A 190 11.70 -11.42 -9.46
C GLY A 190 13.18 -11.07 -9.44
N ALA A 191 13.50 -9.82 -9.80
CA ALA A 191 14.85 -9.27 -9.76
C ALA A 191 15.05 -8.20 -8.68
N ASP A 192 13.98 -7.74 -8.02
CA ASP A 192 13.98 -6.60 -7.07
C ASP A 192 14.72 -5.36 -7.60
N LEU A 193 14.54 -5.02 -8.88
CA LEU A 193 15.16 -3.83 -9.44
C LEU A 193 14.45 -2.58 -8.90
N LYS A 194 15.14 -1.86 -8.01
CA LYS A 194 14.58 -0.66 -7.38
C LYS A 194 14.80 0.57 -8.26
N VAL A 195 13.77 1.41 -8.32
CA VAL A 195 13.87 2.73 -8.97
C VAL A 195 14.84 3.58 -8.15
N LYS A 196 15.88 4.12 -8.83
CA LYS A 196 17.00 4.91 -8.24
C LYS A 196 18.03 4.12 -7.42
N GLU A 197 18.16 2.82 -7.66
CA GLU A 197 19.26 2.06 -7.05
C GLU A 197 20.62 2.51 -7.60
N PRO A 198 21.64 2.77 -6.75
CA PRO A 198 22.97 3.16 -7.21
C PRO A 198 23.65 1.97 -7.93
N VAL A 199 23.68 2.00 -9.26
CA VAL A 199 24.34 0.98 -10.07
C VAL A 199 25.84 1.25 -10.15
N ARG A 200 26.66 0.30 -9.68
CA ARG A 200 28.11 0.34 -9.89
C ARG A 200 28.46 -0.26 -11.25
N PHE A 201 29.31 0.40 -12.02
CA PHE A 201 29.70 -0.07 -13.36
C PHE A 201 30.34 -1.48 -13.33
N SER A 202 31.08 -1.82 -12.26
CA SER A 202 31.65 -3.15 -12.05
C SER A 202 30.60 -4.26 -11.86
N SER A 203 29.40 -3.92 -11.37
CA SER A 203 28.29 -4.85 -11.17
C SER A 203 27.36 -4.97 -12.39
N ALA A 204 27.52 -4.11 -13.41
CA ALA A 204 26.66 -4.06 -14.57
C ALA A 204 26.62 -5.37 -15.39
N PRO A 205 27.74 -6.11 -15.60
CA PRO A 205 27.69 -7.40 -16.30
C PRO A 205 26.92 -8.48 -15.52
N ALA A 206 27.04 -8.49 -14.19
CA ALA A 206 26.32 -9.42 -13.32
C ALA A 206 24.81 -9.11 -13.29
N MET A 207 24.47 -7.81 -13.21
CA MET A 207 23.09 -7.33 -13.31
C MET A 207 22.46 -7.69 -14.66
N LYS A 208 23.20 -7.51 -15.76
CA LYS A 208 22.74 -7.89 -17.09
C LYS A 208 22.38 -9.38 -17.17
N ARG A 209 23.28 -10.27 -16.72
CA ARG A 209 23.03 -11.73 -16.75
C ARG A 209 21.81 -12.10 -15.91
N ARG A 210 21.71 -11.56 -14.69
CA ARG A 210 20.56 -11.80 -13.81
C ARG A 210 19.22 -11.41 -14.47
N LEU A 211 19.17 -10.27 -15.16
CA LEU A 211 17.96 -9.82 -15.85
C LEU A 211 17.62 -10.69 -17.07
N GLU A 212 18.63 -11.15 -17.82
CA GLU A 212 18.43 -12.10 -18.92
C GLU A 212 17.90 -13.45 -18.39
N ASP A 213 18.46 -13.95 -17.29
CA ASP A 213 18.03 -15.20 -16.68
C ASP A 213 16.58 -15.13 -16.17
N GLU A 214 16.16 -14.00 -15.60
CA GLU A 214 14.77 -13.77 -15.21
C GLU A 214 13.82 -13.71 -16.42
N ILE A 215 14.22 -13.09 -17.53
CA ILE A 215 13.38 -13.04 -18.74
C ILE A 215 13.20 -14.43 -19.35
N ARG A 216 14.23 -15.27 -19.35
CA ARG A 216 14.14 -16.65 -19.89
C ARG A 216 13.19 -17.56 -19.10
N LYS A 217 12.90 -17.22 -17.85
CA LYS A 217 11.91 -17.95 -17.03
C LYS A 217 10.47 -17.68 -17.48
N GLU A 218 10.23 -16.71 -18.37
CA GLU A 218 8.89 -16.38 -18.83
C GLU A 218 8.43 -17.31 -19.97
N PRO A 219 7.27 -17.98 -19.84
CA PRO A 219 6.74 -18.81 -20.91
C PRO A 219 6.42 -17.97 -22.16
N GLY A 220 6.91 -18.43 -23.32
CA GLY A 220 6.73 -17.73 -24.61
C GLY A 220 7.94 -16.90 -25.05
N VAL A 221 8.99 -16.80 -24.22
CA VAL A 221 10.28 -16.22 -24.60
C VAL A 221 11.17 -17.30 -25.25
N VAL A 222 11.63 -17.02 -26.47
CA VAL A 222 12.57 -17.88 -27.23
C VAL A 222 14.01 -17.44 -27.02
N ASP A 223 14.26 -16.13 -27.07
CA ASP A 223 15.57 -15.54 -26.81
C ASP A 223 15.40 -14.15 -26.17
N CYS A 224 16.42 -13.70 -25.45
CA CYS A 224 16.43 -12.37 -24.86
C CYS A 224 17.83 -11.77 -24.81
N ARG A 225 17.91 -10.45 -25.01
CA ARG A 225 19.14 -9.68 -24.85
C ARG A 225 18.87 -8.43 -24.06
N VAL A 226 19.61 -8.24 -22.96
CA VAL A 226 19.56 -7.02 -22.16
C VAL A 226 20.76 -6.14 -22.47
N SER A 227 20.51 -4.84 -22.63
CA SER A 227 21.52 -3.81 -22.79
C SER A 227 21.34 -2.71 -21.75
N LEU A 228 22.44 -2.31 -21.14
CA LEU A 228 22.50 -1.24 -20.16
C LEU A 228 23.13 -0.03 -20.86
N VAL A 229 22.35 1.03 -21.04
CA VAL A 229 22.79 2.28 -21.66
C VAL A 229 22.82 3.36 -20.59
N THR A 230 24.00 3.94 -20.36
CA THR A 230 24.18 5.05 -19.42
C THR A 230 24.20 6.37 -20.18
N SER A 231 23.34 7.32 -19.80
CA SER A 231 23.33 8.67 -20.36
C SER A 231 22.97 9.69 -19.29
N THR A 232 23.74 10.78 -19.17
CA THR A 232 23.42 11.94 -18.30
C THR A 232 22.97 11.57 -16.88
N GLY A 233 23.73 10.71 -16.19
CA GLY A 233 23.43 10.29 -14.80
C GLY A 233 22.32 9.26 -14.63
N ALA A 234 21.69 8.81 -15.73
CA ALA A 234 20.62 7.82 -15.74
C ALA A 234 21.09 6.48 -16.34
N VAL A 235 20.61 5.37 -15.79
CA VAL A 235 20.78 4.04 -16.38
C VAL A 235 19.47 3.64 -17.06
N SER A 236 19.55 3.36 -18.36
CA SER A 236 18.45 2.81 -19.14
C SER A 236 18.70 1.33 -19.42
N ILE A 237 17.78 0.49 -18.98
CA ILE A 237 17.79 -0.95 -19.22
C ILE A 237 16.87 -1.21 -20.41
N LYS A 238 17.44 -1.72 -21.50
CA LYS A 238 16.69 -2.12 -22.69
C LYS A 238 16.77 -3.63 -22.84
N ALA A 239 15.62 -4.29 -22.75
CA ALA A 239 15.46 -5.71 -23.03
C ALA A 239 14.85 -5.87 -24.42
N ARG A 240 15.54 -6.60 -25.29
CA ARG A 240 14.97 -7.13 -26.54
C ARG A 240 14.58 -8.57 -26.28
N VAL A 241 13.31 -8.90 -26.51
CA VAL A 241 12.74 -10.22 -26.24
C VAL A 241 12.19 -10.77 -27.55
N GLN A 242 12.65 -11.97 -27.92
CA GLN A 242 12.16 -12.70 -29.07
C GLN A 242 11.13 -13.72 -28.60
N THR A 243 9.97 -13.69 -29.24
CA THR A 243 8.83 -14.57 -28.99
C THR A 243 8.51 -15.35 -30.25
N ILE A 244 7.66 -16.37 -30.16
CA ILE A 244 7.18 -17.10 -31.35
C ILE A 244 6.36 -16.23 -32.32
N TYR A 245 5.89 -15.06 -31.88
CA TYR A 245 5.06 -14.15 -32.66
C TYR A 245 5.82 -12.92 -33.19
N GLY A 246 7.08 -12.71 -32.78
CA GLY A 246 7.89 -11.57 -33.21
C GLY A 246 8.92 -11.12 -32.17
N THR A 247 9.61 -10.01 -32.46
CA THR A 247 10.58 -9.39 -31.55
C THR A 247 10.00 -8.13 -30.93
N ASP A 248 10.05 -8.02 -29.60
CA ASP A 248 9.64 -6.82 -28.87
C ASP A 248 10.82 -6.18 -28.15
N GLU A 249 10.74 -4.86 -27.99
CA GLU A 249 11.66 -4.08 -27.18
C GLU A 249 10.93 -3.45 -25.98
N VAL A 250 11.54 -3.58 -24.81
CA VAL A 250 11.08 -3.02 -23.55
C VAL A 250 12.22 -2.19 -22.97
N ALA A 251 11.97 -0.92 -22.67
CA ALA A 251 12.94 -0.02 -22.06
C ALA A 251 12.43 0.52 -20.73
N ILE A 252 13.25 0.43 -19.69
CA ILE A 252 13.06 1.13 -18.41
C ILE A 252 14.21 2.12 -18.27
N SER A 253 13.90 3.39 -18.04
CA SER A 253 14.90 4.41 -17.72
C SER A 253 14.68 4.92 -16.30
N ALA A 254 15.76 4.97 -15.52
CA ALA A 254 15.75 5.58 -14.19
C ALA A 254 16.72 6.77 -14.17
N ARG A 255 16.18 7.96 -13.85
CA ARG A 255 16.94 9.19 -13.60
C ARG A 255 17.22 9.35 -12.11
#